data_AF-A0A259DG19-F1
#
_entry.id   AF-A0A259DG19-F1
#
_cell.length_a   1.000
_cell.length_b   1.000
_cell.length_c   1.000
_cell.angle_alpha   90.00
_cell.angle_beta   90.00
_cell.angle_gamma   90.00
#
_symmetry.space_group_name_H-M   'P 1'
#
loop_
_entity.id
_entity.type
_entity.pdbx_description
1 polymer ?
#
loop_
_entity_poly.entity_id
_entity_poly.type
_entity_poly.pdbx_seq_one_letter_code
_entity_poly.pdbx_strand_id
1 'polypeptide(L)'
;SRFRTGTAPDGTIVASPATDETPSGGGQTDSDPTNDPTALLLGADARISLLKSVASIADTNGDGVRNAGDTVSYVFTVTNTGNLALQGILVTDPLLTVLGGPIDLAPGAGDAGSFTGSYVLTQADVDRTYVDNTATATGAAVTETGTPILDAGGDPVTASDTSDSGTAPDGSIVTDPETTLTPDGAGSNDGDPANDPTVVQIDPVAGIVLLKSLVSVIDTTGNGVIGAGDTANYAFTVTNTGILRLGSVTVTDPLVSVTGDPITLEIGASNATAFTASYILTQADVDRGFVENTATVTASAITAGGSPVLDRAGDPVTVSDVSDTGTNPDGTTVATPATTETSDGTGGTDTDPTNDPTVALINPEAGISLIKRLAGTTDTNVNGFLDAGDILTYAFDVTNTGNVRLDGVIVADAIVAVSGGPTTLDVGETDSSTFTASYTITDADVTRTYLENTAEAQGNAVTSTGDPILDGQGDQITVTDTSDTGTNPDGSAITDPEAIETPDGTGGTDDDPANDPTVVLIGEPEIELDIRIGDIRDTNGNGIIDAGDVIVYTFTVTNTGRVPLTGVTIDPASLSLPLNLVCQPISLAIGETQTLVCTGNTYVITAEDAA
;
A
#
# COMPACT_ATOMS: atom_id res chain seq x y z
N SER A 1 -99.08 -10.52 46.95
CA SER A 1 -98.08 -11.59 47.04
C SER A 1 -96.73 -10.94 47.31
N ARG A 2 -95.99 -11.39 48.33
CA ARG A 2 -94.58 -11.03 48.51
C ARG A 2 -93.80 -12.34 48.47
N PHE A 3 -92.88 -12.45 47.49
CA PHE A 3 -92.04 -13.63 47.30
C PHE A 3 -91.07 -13.73 48.48
N ARG A 4 -90.99 -14.90 49.12
CA ARG A 4 -90.05 -15.20 50.20
C ARG A 4 -88.88 -15.96 49.58
N THR A 5 -87.67 -15.43 49.69
CA THR A 5 -86.47 -16.14 49.24
C THR A 5 -85.78 -16.75 50.45
N GLY A 6 -85.51 -18.05 50.41
CA GLY A 6 -84.82 -18.77 51.48
C GLY A 6 -83.30 -18.76 51.33
N THR A 7 -82.69 -17.61 50.99
CA THR A 7 -81.23 -17.52 50.80
C THR A 7 -80.69 -16.25 51.45
N ALA A 8 -79.67 -16.38 52.29
CA ALA A 8 -78.96 -15.28 52.96
C ALA A 8 -77.95 -14.61 52.01
N PRO A 9 -77.39 -13.43 52.36
CA PRO A 9 -76.51 -12.65 51.48
C PRO A 9 -75.22 -13.38 51.05
N ASP A 10 -74.78 -14.36 51.83
CA ASP A 10 -73.62 -15.24 51.57
C ASP A 10 -73.96 -16.48 50.72
N GLY A 11 -75.21 -16.60 50.26
CA GLY A 11 -75.69 -17.73 49.46
C GLY A 11 -76.18 -18.93 50.27
N THR A 12 -76.15 -18.90 51.59
CA THR A 12 -76.65 -19.99 52.43
C THR A 12 -78.18 -20.07 52.42
N ILE A 13 -78.74 -21.28 52.47
CA ILE A 13 -80.20 -21.46 52.48
C ILE A 13 -80.73 -21.21 53.91
N VAL A 14 -81.67 -20.27 54.05
CA VAL A 14 -82.35 -19.96 55.31
C VAL A 14 -83.45 -20.99 55.54
N ALA A 15 -83.27 -21.82 56.59
CA ALA A 15 -84.16 -22.95 56.86
C ALA A 15 -85.58 -22.52 57.25
N SER A 16 -85.75 -21.38 57.94
CA SER A 16 -87.06 -20.85 58.35
C SER A 16 -87.23 -19.35 58.04
N PRO A 17 -87.50 -18.96 56.78
CA PRO A 17 -87.60 -17.55 56.34
C PRO A 17 -88.78 -16.74 56.93
N ALA A 18 -89.48 -17.29 57.92
CA ALA A 18 -90.62 -16.65 58.60
C ALA A 18 -90.30 -16.33 60.08
N THR A 19 -89.16 -16.79 60.58
CA THR A 19 -88.73 -16.66 61.98
C THR A 19 -87.26 -16.33 62.11
N ASP A 20 -86.46 -16.62 61.09
CA ASP A 20 -85.03 -16.36 61.07
C ASP A 20 -84.80 -15.04 60.35
N GLU A 21 -84.18 -14.10 61.06
CA GLU A 21 -83.82 -12.80 60.53
C GLU A 21 -82.47 -12.88 59.80
N THR A 22 -82.42 -12.35 58.59
CA THR A 22 -81.21 -12.25 57.77
C THR A 22 -80.69 -10.81 57.75
N PRO A 23 -79.36 -10.61 57.86
CA PRO A 23 -78.79 -9.27 57.75
C PRO A 23 -79.08 -8.63 56.40
N SER A 24 -79.38 -7.34 56.40
CA SER A 24 -79.42 -6.50 55.21
C SER A 24 -78.03 -6.43 54.53
N GLY A 25 -77.95 -5.89 53.30
CA GLY A 25 -76.68 -5.74 52.57
C GLY A 25 -75.60 -4.91 53.28
N GLY A 26 -75.94 -4.19 54.36
CA GLY A 26 -75.00 -3.50 55.25
C GLY A 26 -74.67 -4.25 56.55
N GLY A 27 -75.04 -5.53 56.67
CA GLY A 27 -74.77 -6.38 57.83
C GLY A 27 -75.69 -6.18 59.04
N GLN A 28 -76.72 -5.34 58.92
CA GLN A 28 -77.60 -4.96 60.03
C GLN A 28 -78.93 -5.73 60.00
N THR A 29 -79.45 -6.06 61.18
CA THR A 29 -80.76 -6.66 61.46
C THR A 29 -81.71 -5.60 62.08
N ASP A 30 -83.00 -5.61 61.72
CA ASP A 30 -84.05 -4.70 62.23
C ASP A 30 -84.98 -5.33 63.30
N SER A 31 -84.70 -6.58 63.70
CA SER A 31 -85.45 -7.41 64.62
C SER A 31 -86.88 -7.77 64.17
N ASP A 32 -87.23 -7.60 62.89
CA ASP A 32 -88.50 -8.02 62.28
C ASP A 32 -88.29 -9.12 61.21
N PRO A 33 -88.39 -10.42 61.59
CA PRO A 33 -88.16 -11.54 60.67
C PRO A 33 -89.26 -11.71 59.61
N THR A 34 -90.26 -10.82 59.57
CA THR A 34 -91.35 -10.87 58.58
C THR A 34 -91.05 -10.06 57.32
N ASN A 35 -89.90 -9.37 57.29
CA ASN A 35 -89.57 -8.27 56.39
C ASN A 35 -88.09 -8.33 55.93
N ASP A 36 -87.59 -9.51 55.60
CA ASP A 36 -86.19 -9.63 55.24
C ASP A 36 -85.95 -9.21 53.78
N PRO A 37 -85.06 -8.25 53.50
CA PRO A 37 -84.65 -7.93 52.14
C PRO A 37 -83.80 -9.08 51.58
N THR A 38 -84.08 -9.53 50.36
CA THR A 38 -83.15 -10.37 49.61
C THR A 38 -81.94 -9.51 49.23
N ALA A 39 -80.87 -9.56 50.01
CA ALA A 39 -79.62 -8.89 49.66
C ALA A 39 -78.78 -9.80 48.76
N LEU A 40 -78.41 -9.29 47.59
CA LEU A 40 -77.39 -9.88 46.75
C LEU A 40 -76.06 -9.24 47.14
N LEU A 41 -75.15 -10.02 47.72
CA LEU A 41 -73.80 -9.56 47.94
C LEU A 41 -73.08 -9.52 46.59
N LEU A 42 -72.82 -8.32 46.08
CA LEU A 42 -71.89 -8.13 44.97
C LEU A 42 -70.49 -8.17 45.57
N GLY A 43 -69.65 -9.08 45.06
CA GLY A 43 -68.25 -9.11 45.47
C GLY A 43 -67.57 -7.79 45.14
N ALA A 44 -66.87 -7.21 46.12
CA ALA A 44 -65.95 -6.11 45.90
C ALA A 44 -64.83 -6.62 44.99
N ASP A 45 -64.74 -6.07 43.77
CA ASP A 45 -63.80 -6.52 42.74
C ASP A 45 -63.02 -5.31 42.22
N ALA A 46 -61.91 -5.00 42.90
CA ALA A 46 -60.97 -3.98 42.49
C ALA A 46 -60.00 -4.59 41.48
N ARG A 47 -60.14 -4.24 40.20
CA ARG A 47 -59.20 -4.62 39.13
C ARG A 47 -58.84 -3.42 38.27
N ILE A 48 -57.61 -3.43 37.82
CA ILE A 48 -57.03 -2.43 36.94
C ILE A 48 -56.26 -3.17 35.85
N SER A 49 -56.23 -2.63 34.64
CA SER A 49 -55.43 -3.12 33.51
C SER A 49 -54.52 -1.99 33.05
N LEU A 50 -53.26 -2.30 32.81
CA LEU A 50 -52.22 -1.38 32.38
C LEU A 50 -51.66 -1.87 31.05
N LEU A 51 -51.80 -1.04 30.02
CA LEU A 51 -51.12 -1.24 28.75
C LEU A 51 -49.96 -0.28 28.62
N LYS A 52 -48.79 -0.79 28.22
CA LYS A 52 -47.64 0.02 27.86
C LYS A 52 -47.33 -0.12 26.38
N SER A 53 -46.98 0.97 25.71
CA SER A 53 -46.68 0.93 24.27
C SER A 53 -45.55 1.87 23.92
N VAL A 54 -44.73 1.47 22.95
CA VAL A 54 -43.79 2.39 22.30
C VAL A 54 -44.59 3.41 21.49
N ALA A 55 -44.51 4.68 21.87
CA ALA A 55 -45.16 5.78 21.16
C ALA A 55 -44.32 6.25 19.96
N SER A 56 -43.00 6.37 20.15
CA SER A 56 -42.06 6.75 19.10
C SER A 56 -40.63 6.47 19.52
N ILE A 57 -39.74 6.28 18.54
CA ILE A 57 -38.29 6.24 18.74
C ILE A 57 -37.71 7.45 17.99
N ALA A 58 -37.01 8.32 18.71
CA ALA A 58 -36.34 9.48 18.15
C ALA A 58 -34.85 9.17 17.92
N ASP A 59 -34.48 9.06 16.65
CA ASP A 59 -33.09 9.09 16.21
C ASP A 59 -32.51 10.47 16.53
N THR A 60 -31.72 10.53 17.59
CA THR A 60 -31.27 11.80 18.18
C THR A 60 -30.00 12.31 17.50
N ASN A 61 -29.22 11.40 16.92
CA ASN A 61 -27.95 11.72 16.28
C ASN A 61 -28.08 11.87 14.74
N GLY A 62 -29.19 11.40 14.15
CA GLY A 62 -29.53 11.51 12.74
C GLY A 62 -28.80 10.52 11.82
N ASP A 63 -28.25 9.42 12.35
CA ASP A 63 -27.49 8.43 11.60
C ASP A 63 -28.37 7.34 10.94
N GLY A 64 -29.67 7.34 11.22
CA GLY A 64 -30.64 6.43 10.64
C GLY A 64 -30.61 5.01 11.22
N VAL A 65 -29.82 4.75 12.27
CA VAL A 65 -29.79 3.47 12.98
C VAL A 65 -30.20 3.66 14.44
N ARG A 66 -30.86 2.66 15.03
CA ARG A 66 -31.20 2.72 16.46
C ARG A 66 -29.94 2.43 17.27
N ASN A 67 -29.45 3.38 18.03
CA ASN A 67 -28.23 3.17 18.82
C ASN A 67 -28.22 3.95 20.14
N ALA A 68 -27.09 3.87 20.85
CA ALA A 68 -26.92 4.52 22.13
C ALA A 68 -27.06 6.04 21.99
N GLY A 69 -27.95 6.63 22.80
CA GLY A 69 -28.29 8.05 22.73
C GLY A 69 -29.67 8.34 22.13
N ASP A 70 -30.25 7.40 21.39
CA ASP A 70 -31.62 7.54 20.88
C ASP A 70 -32.66 7.45 22.00
N THR A 71 -33.78 8.14 21.80
CA THR A 71 -34.82 8.25 22.84
C THR A 71 -36.07 7.48 22.44
N VAL A 72 -36.44 6.48 23.24
CA VAL A 72 -37.72 5.77 23.15
C VAL A 72 -38.72 6.49 24.04
N SER A 73 -39.86 6.88 23.47
CA SER A 73 -41.00 7.43 24.21
C SER A 73 -42.06 6.35 24.41
N TYR A 74 -42.57 6.24 25.63
CA TYR A 74 -43.62 5.31 26.03
C TYR A 74 -44.90 6.05 26.41
N VAL A 75 -46.03 5.45 26.08
CA VAL A 75 -47.36 5.86 26.56
C VAL A 75 -47.99 4.72 27.35
N PHE A 76 -48.76 5.07 28.38
CA PHE A 76 -49.47 4.11 29.21
C PHE A 76 -50.98 4.33 29.12
N THR A 77 -51.73 3.25 28.98
CA THR A 77 -53.20 3.26 29.08
C THR A 77 -53.63 2.49 30.31
N VAL A 78 -54.35 3.14 31.21
CA VAL A 78 -54.84 2.55 32.45
C VAL A 78 -56.35 2.44 32.39
N THR A 79 -56.89 1.24 32.64
CA THR A 79 -58.34 0.99 32.63
C THR A 79 -58.79 0.36 33.94
N ASN A 80 -59.85 0.90 34.54
CA ASN A 80 -60.50 0.26 35.68
C ASN A 80 -61.46 -0.82 35.18
N THR A 81 -61.02 -2.09 35.23
CA THR A 81 -61.78 -3.27 34.79
C THR A 81 -62.61 -3.90 35.92
N GLY A 82 -62.50 -3.35 37.13
CA GLY A 82 -63.27 -3.75 38.30
C GLY A 82 -64.66 -3.11 38.37
N ASN A 83 -65.37 -3.41 39.47
CA ASN A 83 -66.70 -2.85 39.77
C ASN A 83 -66.67 -1.73 40.83
N LEU A 84 -65.49 -1.34 41.32
CA LEU A 84 -65.29 -0.29 42.33
C LEU A 84 -64.58 0.91 41.71
N ALA A 85 -64.89 2.13 42.17
CA ALA A 85 -64.13 3.32 41.79
C ALA A 85 -62.71 3.24 42.36
N LEU A 86 -61.71 3.60 41.56
CA LEU A 86 -60.30 3.62 41.96
C LEU A 86 -59.81 5.06 42.05
N GLN A 87 -59.16 5.42 43.15
CA GLN A 87 -58.57 6.74 43.37
C GLN A 87 -57.06 6.66 43.59
N GLY A 88 -56.39 7.78 43.30
CA GLY A 88 -54.96 7.92 43.55
C GLY A 88 -54.10 7.02 42.66
N ILE A 89 -54.57 6.74 41.43
CA ILE A 89 -53.91 5.83 40.51
C ILE A 89 -52.56 6.41 40.09
N LEU A 90 -51.50 5.64 40.29
CA LEU A 90 -50.14 5.97 39.89
C LEU A 90 -49.55 4.83 39.05
N VAL A 91 -48.74 5.19 38.06
CA VAL A 91 -47.92 4.26 37.29
C VAL A 91 -46.45 4.46 37.67
N THR A 92 -45.76 3.37 38.01
CA THR A 92 -44.33 3.35 38.31
C THR A 92 -43.60 2.42 37.35
N ASP A 93 -42.37 2.76 37.01
CA ASP A 93 -41.56 2.02 36.05
C ASP A 93 -40.12 1.88 36.57
N PRO A 94 -39.48 0.69 36.50
CA PRO A 94 -38.11 0.49 36.96
C PRO A 94 -37.04 1.19 36.11
N LEU A 95 -37.28 1.39 34.81
CA LEU A 95 -36.33 2.00 33.87
C LEU A 95 -36.60 3.48 33.61
N LEU A 96 -37.83 3.95 33.87
CA LEU A 96 -38.27 5.29 33.52
C LEU A 96 -38.68 6.11 34.75
N THR A 97 -38.63 7.43 34.61
CA THR A 97 -39.50 8.31 35.41
C THR A 97 -40.80 8.52 34.63
N VAL A 98 -41.91 8.03 35.19
CA VAL A 98 -43.24 8.21 34.58
C VAL A 98 -43.78 9.60 34.93
N LEU A 99 -44.14 10.37 33.92
CA LEU A 99 -44.79 11.68 34.03
C LEU A 99 -46.31 11.48 33.96
N GLY A 100 -47.05 12.09 34.89
CA GLY A 100 -48.50 11.98 34.95
C GLY A 100 -49.05 11.77 36.35
N GLY A 101 -50.38 11.71 36.44
CA GLY A 101 -51.11 11.34 37.65
C GLY A 101 -50.86 12.19 38.91
N PRO A 102 -51.38 11.75 40.08
CA PRO A 102 -52.33 10.65 40.22
C PRO A 102 -53.67 10.95 39.54
N ILE A 103 -54.37 9.92 39.07
CA ILE A 103 -55.72 10.04 38.47
C ILE A 103 -56.75 9.19 39.21
N ASP A 104 -58.04 9.46 38.97
CA ASP A 104 -59.14 8.68 39.52
C ASP A 104 -59.97 8.10 38.35
N LEU A 105 -60.36 6.83 38.45
CA LEU A 105 -61.15 6.14 37.42
C LEU A 105 -62.40 5.48 38.01
N ALA A 106 -63.56 5.86 37.48
CA ALA A 106 -64.82 5.14 37.73
C ALA A 106 -64.77 3.73 37.11
N PRO A 107 -65.63 2.79 37.56
CA PRO A 107 -65.73 1.47 36.94
C PRO A 107 -65.92 1.55 35.42
N GLY A 108 -65.11 0.81 34.67
CA GLY A 108 -65.12 0.78 33.20
C GLY A 108 -64.53 2.00 32.50
N ALA A 109 -64.03 2.99 33.24
CA ALA A 109 -63.32 4.13 32.66
C ALA A 109 -61.85 3.80 32.39
N GLY A 110 -61.27 4.40 31.36
CA GLY A 110 -59.83 4.33 31.06
C GLY A 110 -59.23 5.68 30.72
N ASP A 111 -57.93 5.80 30.92
CA ASP A 111 -57.10 6.96 30.57
C ASP A 111 -55.91 6.49 29.72
N ALA A 112 -55.75 7.08 28.54
CA ALA A 112 -54.71 6.71 27.57
C ALA A 112 -53.72 7.86 27.26
N GLY A 113 -53.71 8.91 28.08
CA GLY A 113 -53.03 10.16 27.71
C GLY A 113 -52.38 10.92 28.86
N SER A 114 -52.67 10.55 30.11
CA SER A 114 -52.13 11.26 31.27
C SER A 114 -50.74 10.77 31.68
N PHE A 115 -50.34 9.57 31.27
CA PHE A 115 -49.08 8.94 31.66
C PHE A 115 -48.14 8.74 30.47
N THR A 116 -46.92 9.25 30.59
CA THR A 116 -45.84 9.07 29.60
C THR A 116 -44.51 8.82 30.28
N GLY A 117 -43.55 8.26 29.55
CA GLY A 117 -42.18 8.08 30.01
C GLY A 117 -41.22 8.05 28.84
N SER A 118 -39.94 8.26 29.09
CA SER A 118 -38.91 8.23 28.05
C SER A 118 -37.65 7.53 28.54
N TYR A 119 -37.01 6.77 27.65
CA TYR A 119 -35.77 6.05 27.89
C TYR A 119 -34.73 6.41 26.84
N VAL A 120 -33.51 6.73 27.28
CA VAL A 120 -32.38 6.94 26.37
C VAL A 120 -31.63 5.62 26.26
N LEU A 121 -31.51 5.09 25.05
CA LEU A 121 -30.77 3.86 24.78
C LEU A 121 -29.31 3.98 25.22
N THR A 122 -28.80 2.92 25.82
CA THR A 122 -27.41 2.81 26.27
C THR A 122 -26.63 1.85 25.38
N GLN A 123 -25.30 1.90 25.44
CA GLN A 123 -24.47 0.93 24.71
C GLN A 123 -24.74 -0.51 25.17
N ALA A 124 -25.09 -0.72 26.44
CA ALA A 124 -25.42 -2.06 26.94
C ALA A 124 -26.71 -2.62 26.32
N ASP A 125 -27.61 -1.76 25.85
CA ASP A 125 -28.83 -2.16 25.13
C ASP A 125 -28.50 -2.54 23.69
N VAL A 126 -27.64 -1.76 23.02
CA VAL A 126 -27.14 -2.07 21.68
C VAL A 126 -26.36 -3.39 21.68
N ASP A 127 -25.47 -3.58 22.65
CA ASP A 127 -24.70 -4.81 22.86
C ASP A 127 -25.61 -6.02 23.13
N ARG A 128 -26.77 -5.80 23.77
CA ARG A 128 -27.79 -6.83 24.03
C ARG A 128 -28.75 -7.03 22.86
N THR A 129 -28.83 -6.07 21.95
CA THR A 129 -29.75 -5.98 20.79
C THR A 129 -31.22 -5.68 21.12
N TYR A 130 -31.55 -5.39 22.39
CA TYR A 130 -32.92 -5.05 22.79
C TYR A 130 -33.01 -4.37 24.16
N VAL A 131 -34.18 -3.76 24.43
CA VAL A 131 -34.62 -3.28 25.75
C VAL A 131 -35.96 -3.90 26.11
N ASP A 132 -36.02 -4.57 27.26
CA ASP A 132 -37.28 -5.03 27.86
C ASP A 132 -37.73 -4.04 28.93
N ASN A 133 -39.00 -3.65 28.90
CA ASN A 133 -39.49 -2.65 29.84
C ASN A 133 -40.92 -2.90 30.32
N THR A 134 -41.10 -3.03 31.64
CA THR A 134 -42.38 -3.26 32.32
C THR A 134 -42.73 -2.09 33.23
N ALA A 135 -44.01 -1.83 33.47
CA ALA A 135 -44.47 -0.86 34.47
C ALA A 135 -45.54 -1.48 35.38
N THR A 136 -45.85 -0.80 36.48
CA THR A 136 -46.90 -1.24 37.42
C THR A 136 -47.85 -0.08 37.71
N ALA A 137 -49.16 -0.33 37.60
CA ALA A 137 -50.21 0.60 38.02
C ALA A 137 -50.77 0.17 39.37
N THR A 138 -51.03 1.11 40.26
CA THR A 138 -51.71 0.85 41.54
C THR A 138 -52.79 1.89 41.80
N GLY A 139 -53.88 1.51 42.47
CA GLY A 139 -54.95 2.42 42.87
C GLY A 139 -55.75 1.89 44.06
N ALA A 140 -56.35 2.78 44.86
CA ALA A 140 -57.14 2.42 46.02
C ALA A 140 -58.65 2.41 45.69
N ALA A 141 -59.36 1.36 46.08
CA ALA A 141 -60.80 1.28 45.92
C ALA A 141 -61.53 2.16 46.93
N VAL A 142 -62.49 2.95 46.45
CA VAL A 142 -63.27 3.88 47.27
C VAL A 142 -64.77 3.75 47.01
N THR A 143 -65.57 4.18 47.98
CA THR A 143 -67.01 4.40 47.80
C THR A 143 -67.27 5.57 46.85
N GLU A 144 -68.52 5.75 46.39
CA GLU A 144 -68.92 6.91 45.58
C GLU A 144 -68.61 8.27 46.26
N THR A 145 -68.51 8.28 47.59
CA THR A 145 -68.18 9.47 48.38
C THR A 145 -66.67 9.64 48.63
N GLY A 146 -65.82 8.80 48.03
CA GLY A 146 -64.36 8.84 48.17
C GLY A 146 -63.83 8.26 49.47
N THR A 147 -64.62 7.45 50.20
CA THR A 147 -64.16 6.78 51.43
C THR A 147 -63.47 5.46 51.07
N PRO A 148 -62.28 5.14 51.59
CA PRO A 148 -61.60 3.87 51.31
C PRO A 148 -62.49 2.67 51.63
N ILE A 149 -62.55 1.73 50.70
CA ILE A 149 -63.16 0.41 50.94
C ILE A 149 -62.11 -0.43 51.66
N LEU A 150 -62.51 -1.01 52.79
CA LEU A 150 -61.63 -1.84 53.61
C LEU A 150 -61.98 -3.31 53.43
N ASP A 151 -60.96 -4.17 53.46
CA ASP A 151 -61.15 -5.61 53.52
C ASP A 151 -61.62 -6.07 54.92
N ALA A 152 -61.77 -7.38 55.11
CA ALA A 152 -62.19 -7.94 56.39
C ALA A 152 -61.18 -7.73 57.54
N GLY A 153 -59.91 -7.42 57.21
CA GLY A 153 -58.85 -7.07 58.15
C GLY A 153 -58.81 -5.60 58.53
N GLY A 154 -59.54 -4.74 57.81
CA GLY A 154 -59.52 -3.28 57.99
C GLY A 154 -58.48 -2.56 57.13
N ASP A 155 -57.85 -3.25 56.18
CA ASP A 155 -56.84 -2.69 55.29
C ASP A 155 -57.51 -2.17 54.00
N PRO A 156 -57.03 -1.08 53.39
CA PRO A 156 -57.59 -0.58 52.13
C PRO A 156 -57.50 -1.62 51.01
N VAL A 157 -58.61 -1.86 50.32
CA VAL A 157 -58.64 -2.67 49.10
C VAL A 157 -57.95 -1.88 47.99
N THR A 158 -56.94 -2.48 47.36
CA THR A 158 -56.20 -1.89 46.24
C THR A 158 -56.33 -2.75 44.99
N ALA A 159 -56.21 -2.11 43.83
CA ALA A 159 -55.95 -2.77 42.57
C ALA A 159 -54.49 -2.53 42.18
N SER A 160 -53.84 -3.55 41.63
CA SER A 160 -52.49 -3.45 41.09
C SER A 160 -52.43 -4.29 39.82
N ASP A 161 -51.65 -3.82 38.86
CA ASP A 161 -51.42 -4.54 37.61
C ASP A 161 -50.02 -4.26 37.05
N THR A 162 -49.41 -5.27 36.43
CA THR A 162 -48.15 -5.14 35.69
C THR A 162 -48.49 -4.97 34.23
N SER A 163 -47.80 -4.08 33.54
CA SER A 163 -48.16 -3.72 32.18
C SER A 163 -48.11 -4.90 31.22
N ASP A 164 -49.15 -5.03 30.41
CA ASP A 164 -49.10 -5.75 29.15
C ASP A 164 -48.41 -4.92 28.06
N SER A 165 -47.97 -5.61 27.03
CA SER A 165 -47.36 -4.99 25.87
C SER A 165 -48.36 -4.64 24.77
N GLY A 166 -48.52 -3.35 24.49
CA GLY A 166 -49.35 -2.87 23.37
C GLY A 166 -48.60 -2.79 22.05
N THR A 167 -47.30 -3.04 22.06
CA THR A 167 -46.44 -3.09 20.88
C THR A 167 -45.57 -4.33 20.92
N ALA A 168 -45.68 -5.19 19.91
CA ALA A 168 -44.85 -6.37 19.77
C ALA A 168 -43.38 -5.98 19.52
N PRO A 169 -42.41 -6.90 19.71
CA PRO A 169 -40.99 -6.63 19.47
C PRO A 169 -40.66 -6.11 18.06
N ASP A 170 -41.47 -6.44 17.04
CA ASP A 170 -41.34 -5.94 15.67
C ASP A 170 -41.91 -4.51 15.48
N GLY A 171 -42.43 -3.90 16.54
CA GLY A 171 -43.05 -2.57 16.54
C GLY A 171 -44.51 -2.55 16.11
N SER A 172 -45.12 -3.69 15.77
CA SER A 172 -46.53 -3.76 15.41
C SER A 172 -47.43 -3.60 16.65
N ILE A 173 -48.65 -3.07 16.44
CA ILE A 173 -49.63 -2.93 17.51
C ILE A 173 -50.20 -4.31 17.87
N VAL A 174 -50.20 -4.63 19.16
CA VAL A 174 -50.87 -5.83 19.69
C VAL A 174 -52.36 -5.50 19.85
N THR A 175 -53.22 -6.20 19.11
CA THR A 175 -54.65 -5.85 19.04
C THR A 175 -55.46 -6.29 20.25
N ASP A 176 -54.99 -7.31 20.98
CA ASP A 176 -55.59 -7.77 22.24
C ASP A 176 -54.50 -8.08 23.27
N PRO A 177 -53.86 -7.04 23.84
CA PRO A 177 -52.70 -7.18 24.72
C PRO A 177 -52.94 -8.09 25.93
N GLU A 178 -54.09 -7.97 26.58
CA GLU A 178 -54.44 -8.69 27.83
C GLU A 178 -54.52 -10.22 27.68
N THR A 179 -54.66 -10.73 26.44
CA THR A 179 -54.74 -12.17 26.19
C THR A 179 -53.69 -12.70 25.22
N THR A 180 -52.81 -11.82 24.73
CA THR A 180 -51.80 -12.16 23.72
C THR A 180 -50.42 -12.20 24.35
N LEU A 181 -49.87 -13.41 24.48
CA LEU A 181 -48.45 -13.59 24.86
C LEU A 181 -47.52 -12.94 23.82
N THR A 182 -46.69 -12.02 24.30
CA THR A 182 -45.62 -11.38 23.53
C THR A 182 -44.26 -11.75 24.13
N PRO A 183 -43.29 -12.18 23.30
CA PRO A 183 -41.98 -12.56 23.81
C PRO A 183 -41.19 -11.36 24.34
N ASP A 184 -40.31 -11.63 25.31
CA ASP A 184 -39.21 -10.74 25.70
C ASP A 184 -38.21 -10.56 24.55
N GLY A 185 -37.24 -9.66 24.73
CA GLY A 185 -36.27 -9.39 23.69
C GLY A 185 -35.28 -10.52 23.40
N ALA A 186 -35.17 -11.51 24.30
CA ALA A 186 -34.46 -12.76 24.04
C ALA A 186 -35.31 -13.80 23.26
N GLY A 187 -36.58 -13.49 22.99
CA GLY A 187 -37.52 -14.36 22.29
C GLY A 187 -38.19 -15.42 23.17
N SER A 188 -38.09 -15.30 24.49
CA SER A 188 -38.73 -16.17 25.48
C SER A 188 -40.04 -15.55 25.98
N ASN A 189 -40.90 -16.36 26.61
CA ASN A 189 -42.05 -15.89 27.39
C ASN A 189 -42.20 -16.78 28.64
N ASP A 190 -42.88 -16.28 29.67
CA ASP A 190 -43.16 -17.02 30.90
C ASP A 190 -44.50 -17.79 30.86
N GLY A 191 -45.28 -17.58 29.79
CA GLY A 191 -46.58 -18.21 29.58
C GLY A 191 -47.75 -17.48 30.23
N ASP A 192 -47.53 -16.30 30.81
CA ASP A 192 -48.57 -15.44 31.38
C ASP A 192 -48.85 -14.21 30.48
N PRO A 193 -49.99 -14.15 29.77
CA PRO A 193 -50.29 -13.04 28.85
C PRO A 193 -50.65 -11.73 29.54
N ALA A 194 -50.74 -11.72 30.87
CA ALA A 194 -51.20 -10.57 31.65
C ALA A 194 -50.04 -9.73 32.24
N ASN A 195 -48.79 -9.94 31.81
CA ASN A 195 -47.64 -9.15 32.27
C ASN A 195 -46.45 -9.12 31.29
N ASP A 196 -46.73 -8.99 30.01
CA ASP A 196 -45.67 -9.03 29.02
C ASP A 196 -44.81 -7.74 28.97
N PRO A 197 -43.48 -7.87 28.81
CA PRO A 197 -42.60 -6.72 28.64
C PRO A 197 -42.88 -5.99 27.31
N THR A 198 -42.86 -4.66 27.35
CA THR A 198 -42.75 -3.88 26.11
C THR A 198 -41.31 -3.90 25.62
N VAL A 199 -41.10 -4.46 24.42
CA VAL A 199 -39.76 -4.70 23.87
C VAL A 199 -39.42 -3.68 22.78
N VAL A 200 -38.22 -3.11 22.85
CA VAL A 200 -37.60 -2.35 21.76
C VAL A 200 -36.44 -3.15 21.20
N GLN A 201 -36.56 -3.60 19.96
CA GLN A 201 -35.48 -4.28 19.24
C GLN A 201 -34.50 -3.28 18.62
N ILE A 202 -33.21 -3.63 18.66
CA ILE A 202 -32.09 -2.86 18.13
C ILE A 202 -31.31 -3.77 17.19
N ASP A 203 -31.27 -3.42 15.91
CA ASP A 203 -30.53 -4.20 14.92
C ASP A 203 -29.01 -4.07 15.17
N PRO A 204 -28.26 -5.17 15.33
CA PRO A 204 -26.82 -5.11 15.53
C PRO A 204 -26.11 -4.72 14.23
N VAL A 205 -25.66 -3.47 14.13
CA VAL A 205 -24.92 -2.98 12.95
C VAL A 205 -23.42 -2.94 13.23
N ALA A 206 -22.70 -3.92 12.69
CA ALA A 206 -21.24 -3.92 12.65
C ALA A 206 -20.75 -3.34 11.31
N GLY A 207 -19.70 -2.53 11.34
CA GLY A 207 -19.10 -1.90 10.17
C GLY A 207 -17.60 -1.77 10.35
N ILE A 208 -16.84 -2.11 9.30
CA ILE A 208 -15.39 -1.95 9.29
C ILE A 208 -14.97 -1.46 7.91
N VAL A 209 -13.94 -0.61 7.88
CA VAL A 209 -13.28 -0.18 6.65
C VAL A 209 -11.79 -0.48 6.74
N LEU A 210 -11.21 -1.03 5.69
CA LEU A 210 -9.78 -1.28 5.52
C LEU A 210 -9.21 -0.38 4.43
N LEU A 211 -8.22 0.43 4.80
CA LEU A 211 -7.40 1.17 3.86
C LEU A 211 -6.03 0.52 3.77
N LYS A 212 -5.56 0.20 2.56
CA LYS A 212 -4.21 -0.27 2.28
C LYS A 212 -3.44 0.82 1.53
N SER A 213 -2.19 1.08 1.89
CA SER A 213 -1.40 2.14 1.26
C SER A 213 -0.01 1.65 0.93
N LEU A 214 0.48 2.02 -0.25
CA LEU A 214 1.88 1.87 -0.61
C LEU A 214 2.69 2.96 0.11
N VAL A 215 3.58 2.55 1.01
CA VAL A 215 4.38 3.48 1.83
C VAL A 215 5.65 3.88 1.09
N SER A 216 6.31 2.90 0.46
CA SER A 216 7.53 3.11 -0.30
C SER A 216 7.83 1.92 -1.21
N VAL A 217 8.57 2.20 -2.28
CA VAL A 217 9.30 1.19 -3.06
C VAL A 217 10.77 1.54 -2.92
N ILE A 218 11.59 0.58 -2.47
CA ILE A 218 12.98 0.82 -2.08
C ILE A 218 13.88 -0.08 -2.92
N ASP A 219 14.85 0.52 -3.62
CA ASP A 219 15.99 -0.17 -4.22
C ASP A 219 16.80 -0.82 -3.09
N THR A 220 16.52 -2.10 -2.87
CA THR A 220 17.14 -2.92 -1.83
C THR A 220 18.39 -3.60 -2.38
N THR A 221 18.47 -3.77 -3.70
CA THR A 221 19.64 -4.35 -4.36
C THR A 221 20.81 -3.36 -4.47
N GLY A 222 20.50 -2.05 -4.49
CA GLY A 222 21.47 -0.96 -4.59
C GLY A 222 22.05 -0.77 -5.99
N ASN A 223 21.33 -1.22 -7.03
CA ASN A 223 21.78 -1.13 -8.42
C ASN A 223 21.33 0.18 -9.11
N GLY A 224 20.57 1.04 -8.43
CA GLY A 224 20.14 2.34 -8.94
C GLY A 224 18.84 2.33 -9.74
N VAL A 225 18.22 1.16 -9.95
CA VAL A 225 16.94 1.00 -10.66
C VAL A 225 15.97 0.16 -9.83
N ILE A 226 14.68 0.48 -9.86
CA ILE A 226 13.68 -0.35 -9.17
C ILE A 226 13.41 -1.59 -10.01
N GLY A 227 13.69 -2.77 -9.48
CA GLY A 227 13.60 -4.04 -10.21
C GLY A 227 13.33 -5.26 -9.32
N ALA A 228 13.58 -6.44 -9.87
CA ALA A 228 13.40 -7.70 -9.16
C ALA A 228 14.35 -7.78 -7.96
N GLY A 229 13.83 -8.15 -6.78
CA GLY A 229 14.58 -8.17 -5.52
C GLY A 229 14.41 -6.93 -4.64
N ASP A 230 13.83 -5.86 -5.18
CA ASP A 230 13.51 -4.64 -4.42
C ASP A 230 12.24 -4.78 -3.59
N THR A 231 12.03 -3.86 -2.64
CA THR A 231 10.99 -4.00 -1.62
C THR A 231 9.91 -2.94 -1.75
N ALA A 232 8.66 -3.36 -1.92
CA ALA A 232 7.47 -2.53 -1.73
C ALA A 232 6.93 -2.71 -0.30
N ASN A 233 6.73 -1.62 0.44
CA ASN A 233 6.21 -1.64 1.80
C ASN A 233 4.77 -1.14 1.84
N TYR A 234 3.91 -1.85 2.57
CA TYR A 234 2.50 -1.54 2.74
C TYR A 234 2.15 -1.23 4.19
N ALA A 235 1.26 -0.27 4.38
CA ALA A 235 0.61 0.04 5.65
C ALA A 235 -0.89 -0.19 5.53
N PHE A 236 -1.53 -0.51 6.66
CA PHE A 236 -2.97 -0.73 6.73
C PHE A 236 -3.59 0.14 7.82
N THR A 237 -4.72 0.76 7.51
CA THR A 237 -5.57 1.46 8.48
C THR A 237 -6.93 0.79 8.55
N VAL A 238 -7.30 0.31 9.74
CA VAL A 238 -8.62 -0.28 10.00
C VAL A 238 -9.46 0.69 10.82
N THR A 239 -10.70 0.91 10.43
CA THR A 239 -11.64 1.82 11.12
C THR A 239 -12.95 1.11 11.42
N ASN A 240 -13.41 1.17 12.68
CA ASN A 240 -14.72 0.69 13.06
C ASN A 240 -15.76 1.76 12.75
N THR A 241 -16.61 1.50 11.76
CA THR A 241 -17.67 2.42 11.29
C THR A 241 -19.05 2.03 11.80
N GLY A 242 -19.17 0.89 12.49
CA GLY A 242 -20.43 0.42 13.07
C GLY A 242 -20.75 0.99 14.45
N ILE A 243 -21.85 0.51 15.03
CA ILE A 243 -22.33 0.90 16.38
C ILE A 243 -21.91 -0.11 17.47
N LEU A 244 -21.14 -1.12 17.10
CA LEU A 244 -20.67 -2.19 17.98
C LEU A 244 -19.15 -2.16 18.09
N ARG A 245 -18.64 -2.45 19.28
CA ARG A 245 -17.21 -2.65 19.50
C ARG A 245 -16.74 -3.90 18.76
N LEU A 246 -15.59 -3.84 18.10
CA LEU A 246 -15.04 -4.94 17.34
C LEU A 246 -13.86 -5.59 18.06
N GLY A 247 -13.84 -6.91 18.11
CA GLY A 247 -12.76 -7.73 18.65
C GLY A 247 -12.20 -8.67 17.59
N SER A 248 -11.01 -9.22 17.88
CA SER A 248 -10.28 -10.12 16.97
C SER A 248 -10.14 -9.56 15.56
N VAL A 249 -9.91 -8.25 15.45
CA VAL A 249 -9.71 -7.58 14.17
C VAL A 249 -8.39 -8.07 13.59
N THR A 250 -8.42 -8.66 12.40
CA THR A 250 -7.24 -9.20 11.70
C THR A 250 -7.27 -8.84 10.23
N VAL A 251 -6.10 -8.58 9.65
CA VAL A 251 -5.93 -8.33 8.21
C VAL A 251 -5.21 -9.52 7.59
N THR A 252 -5.71 -9.97 6.45
CA THR A 252 -5.11 -11.01 5.60
C THR A 252 -4.87 -10.45 4.21
N ASP A 253 -3.85 -10.93 3.54
CA ASP A 253 -3.45 -10.44 2.23
C ASP A 253 -3.01 -11.64 1.36
N PRO A 254 -3.53 -11.82 0.13
CA PRO A 254 -3.19 -12.95 -0.72
C PRO A 254 -1.75 -12.92 -1.26
N LEU A 255 -1.14 -11.74 -1.41
CA LEU A 255 0.18 -11.57 -1.99
C LEU A 255 1.28 -11.60 -0.92
N VAL A 256 1.01 -11.09 0.28
CA VAL A 256 2.00 -10.93 1.35
C VAL A 256 1.54 -11.47 2.70
N SER A 257 2.51 -11.84 3.54
CA SER A 257 2.22 -12.12 4.95
C SER A 257 2.10 -10.81 5.73
N VAL A 258 0.94 -10.59 6.36
CA VAL A 258 0.69 -9.41 7.20
C VAL A 258 1.32 -9.63 8.58
N THR A 259 2.11 -8.66 9.03
CA THR A 259 2.67 -8.61 10.39
C THR A 259 1.72 -7.81 11.29
N GLY A 260 1.23 -8.42 12.36
CA GLY A 260 0.37 -7.78 13.35
C GLY A 260 -0.45 -8.80 14.14
N ASP A 261 -0.61 -8.59 15.44
CA ASP A 261 -1.48 -9.41 16.28
C ASP A 261 -2.95 -8.94 16.18
N PRO A 262 -3.95 -9.80 16.45
CA PRO A 262 -5.34 -9.38 16.49
C PRO A 262 -5.58 -8.23 17.48
N ILE A 263 -6.34 -7.22 17.07
CA ILE A 263 -6.64 -6.05 17.91
C ILE A 263 -8.13 -5.97 18.28
N THR A 264 -8.43 -5.06 19.21
CA THR A 264 -9.79 -4.62 19.55
C THR A 264 -9.94 -3.17 19.12
N LEU A 265 -11.10 -2.81 18.58
CA LEU A 265 -11.39 -1.48 18.06
C LEU A 265 -12.71 -0.96 18.66
N GLU A 266 -12.62 0.14 19.39
CA GLU A 266 -13.80 0.85 19.92
C GLU A 266 -14.64 1.45 18.78
N ILE A 267 -15.88 1.81 19.10
CA ILE A 267 -16.81 2.46 18.15
C ILE A 267 -16.18 3.75 17.62
N GLY A 268 -16.13 3.91 16.29
CA GLY A 268 -15.55 5.07 15.61
C GLY A 268 -14.02 5.17 15.69
N ALA A 269 -13.33 4.21 16.30
CA ALA A 269 -11.87 4.24 16.40
C ALA A 269 -11.19 3.74 15.12
N SER A 270 -10.01 4.27 14.85
CA SER A 270 -9.11 3.81 13.78
C SER A 270 -7.77 3.36 14.34
N ASN A 271 -7.15 2.38 13.69
CA ASN A 271 -5.78 1.96 13.97
C ASN A 271 -4.99 1.83 12.67
N ALA A 272 -3.85 2.53 12.58
CA ALA A 272 -2.99 2.59 11.40
C ALA A 272 -1.58 1.99 11.62
N THR A 273 -1.34 1.33 12.75
CA THR A 273 0.01 0.91 13.16
C THR A 273 0.09 -0.56 13.58
N ALA A 274 -1.03 -1.24 13.77
CA ALA A 274 -1.07 -2.63 14.20
C ALA A 274 -0.64 -3.61 13.09
N PHE A 275 -0.83 -3.24 11.82
CA PHE A 275 -0.62 -4.12 10.68
C PHE A 275 0.31 -3.47 9.64
N THR A 276 1.31 -4.22 9.19
CA THR A 276 2.20 -3.86 8.08
C THR A 276 2.51 -5.09 7.23
N ALA A 277 2.96 -4.87 6.00
CA ALA A 277 3.48 -5.95 5.16
C ALA A 277 4.54 -5.44 4.20
N SER A 278 5.39 -6.31 3.70
CA SER A 278 6.35 -6.02 2.65
C SER A 278 6.31 -7.09 1.57
N TYR A 279 6.56 -6.67 0.33
CA TYR A 279 6.64 -7.52 -0.85
C TYR A 279 7.99 -7.34 -1.53
N ILE A 280 8.65 -8.45 -1.87
CA ILE A 280 9.85 -8.42 -2.71
C ILE A 280 9.40 -8.55 -4.15
N LEU A 281 9.72 -7.55 -4.97
CA LEU A 281 9.37 -7.50 -6.38
C LEU A 281 9.98 -8.69 -7.13
N THR A 282 9.20 -9.26 -8.04
CA THR A 282 9.66 -10.34 -8.93
C THR A 282 9.91 -9.79 -10.34
N GLN A 283 10.67 -10.53 -11.15
CA GLN A 283 10.88 -10.14 -12.55
C GLN A 283 9.56 -10.03 -13.32
N ALA A 284 8.58 -10.86 -13.01
CA ALA A 284 7.28 -10.80 -13.66
C ALA A 284 6.51 -9.50 -13.35
N ASP A 285 6.79 -8.85 -12.22
CA ASP A 285 6.18 -7.56 -11.86
C ASP A 285 6.83 -6.42 -12.63
N VAL A 286 8.16 -6.44 -12.76
CA VAL A 286 8.91 -5.49 -13.59
C VAL A 286 8.50 -5.63 -15.06
N ASP A 287 8.46 -6.85 -15.58
CA ASP A 287 8.05 -7.15 -16.95
C ASP A 287 6.62 -6.67 -17.25
N ARG A 288 5.72 -6.74 -16.25
CA ARG A 288 4.34 -6.25 -16.35
C ARG A 288 4.24 -4.73 -16.18
N GLY A 289 5.22 -4.12 -15.52
CA GLY A 289 5.26 -2.70 -15.19
C GLY A 289 4.53 -2.31 -13.90
N PHE A 290 4.03 -3.28 -13.13
CA PHE A 290 3.35 -3.02 -11.87
C PHE A 290 3.22 -4.27 -10.98
N VAL A 291 3.05 -4.02 -9.68
CA VAL A 291 2.46 -4.98 -8.74
C VAL A 291 1.15 -4.43 -8.20
N GLU A 292 0.13 -5.28 -8.19
CA GLU A 292 -1.20 -5.00 -7.68
C GLU A 292 -1.46 -5.84 -6.43
N ASN A 293 -1.98 -5.22 -5.37
CA ASN A 293 -2.19 -5.92 -4.11
C ASN A 293 -3.47 -5.48 -3.39
N THR A 294 -4.24 -6.46 -2.94
CA THR A 294 -5.47 -6.31 -2.15
C THR A 294 -5.35 -7.03 -0.81
N ALA A 295 -6.11 -6.60 0.18
CA ALA A 295 -6.19 -7.25 1.48
C ALA A 295 -7.64 -7.35 1.95
N THR A 296 -7.88 -8.15 2.99
CA THR A 296 -9.19 -8.31 3.60
C THR A 296 -9.05 -8.20 5.11
N VAL A 297 -9.88 -7.37 5.74
CA VAL A 297 -10.02 -7.33 7.20
C VAL A 297 -11.24 -8.14 7.62
N THR A 298 -11.14 -8.82 8.75
CA THR A 298 -12.27 -9.50 9.40
C THR A 298 -12.31 -9.16 10.88
N ALA A 299 -13.51 -9.08 11.46
CA ALA A 299 -13.71 -8.85 12.88
C ALA A 299 -15.02 -9.47 13.39
N SER A 300 -15.15 -9.58 14.70
CA SER A 300 -16.40 -9.96 15.38
C SER A 300 -16.85 -8.88 16.34
N ALA A 301 -18.15 -8.58 16.37
CA ALA A 301 -18.70 -7.66 17.35
C ALA A 301 -18.67 -8.28 18.76
N ILE A 302 -18.24 -7.50 19.74
CA ILE A 302 -18.12 -7.92 21.13
C ILE A 302 -18.74 -6.89 22.07
N THR A 303 -19.23 -7.36 23.21
CA THR A 303 -19.67 -6.49 24.31
C THR A 303 -18.48 -5.81 24.99
N ALA A 304 -18.74 -4.83 25.85
CA ALA A 304 -17.70 -4.24 26.71
C ALA A 304 -16.91 -5.29 27.52
N GLY A 305 -17.56 -6.40 27.91
CA GLY A 305 -16.95 -7.53 28.61
C GLY A 305 -16.19 -8.53 27.73
N GLY A 306 -16.18 -8.34 26.41
CA GLY A 306 -15.48 -9.19 25.44
C GLY A 306 -16.24 -10.45 25.00
N SER A 307 -17.50 -10.60 25.39
CA SER A 307 -18.36 -11.68 24.88
C SER A 307 -18.89 -11.33 23.49
N PRO A 308 -19.13 -12.31 22.59
CA PRO A 308 -19.68 -12.02 21.27
C PRO A 308 -21.08 -11.42 21.38
N VAL A 309 -21.36 -10.42 20.54
CA VAL A 309 -22.73 -9.95 20.29
C VAL A 309 -23.37 -10.93 19.31
N LEU A 310 -24.59 -11.37 19.62
CA LEU A 310 -25.31 -12.36 18.83
C LEU A 310 -26.43 -11.68 18.04
N ASP A 311 -26.71 -12.19 16.85
CA ASP A 311 -27.89 -11.84 16.10
C ASP A 311 -29.14 -12.57 16.65
N ARG A 312 -30.29 -12.36 16.01
CA ARG A 312 -31.56 -12.99 16.41
C ARG A 312 -31.57 -14.52 16.24
N ALA A 313 -30.72 -15.08 15.38
CA ALA A 313 -30.56 -16.52 15.23
C ALA A 313 -29.66 -17.11 16.33
N GLY A 314 -28.97 -16.25 17.11
CA GLY A 314 -28.00 -16.64 18.12
C GLY A 314 -26.59 -16.80 17.57
N ASP A 315 -26.33 -16.36 16.34
CA ASP A 315 -25.03 -16.44 15.69
C ASP A 315 -24.18 -15.19 15.99
N PRO A 316 -22.85 -15.31 16.14
CA PRO A 316 -21.99 -14.14 16.35
C PRO A 316 -22.05 -13.17 15.17
N VAL A 317 -22.22 -11.88 15.48
CA VAL A 317 -22.19 -10.82 14.46
C VAL A 317 -20.74 -10.59 14.02
N THR A 318 -20.45 -10.88 12.76
CA THR A 318 -19.13 -10.69 12.14
C THR A 318 -19.18 -9.67 11.02
N VAL A 319 -18.06 -9.01 10.76
CA VAL A 319 -17.92 -8.05 9.67
C VAL A 319 -16.59 -8.26 8.95
N SER A 320 -16.59 -8.00 7.65
CA SER A 320 -15.40 -8.04 6.81
C SER A 320 -15.43 -6.90 5.81
N ASP A 321 -14.25 -6.50 5.37
CA ASP A 321 -14.09 -5.52 4.30
C ASP A 321 -12.88 -5.84 3.43
N VAL A 322 -12.97 -5.56 2.13
CA VAL A 322 -11.84 -5.65 1.20
C VAL A 322 -11.16 -4.30 1.18
N SER A 323 -9.83 -4.28 1.14
CA SER A 323 -9.10 -3.03 1.18
C SER A 323 -9.42 -2.18 -0.02
N ASP A 324 -9.69 -0.92 0.25
CA ASP A 324 -9.56 0.18 -0.69
C ASP A 324 -8.14 0.77 -0.59
N THR A 325 -7.71 1.55 -1.58
CA THR A 325 -6.37 2.11 -1.63
C THR A 325 -6.27 3.53 -1.09
N GLY A 326 -5.28 3.75 -0.23
CA GLY A 326 -4.91 5.07 0.27
C GLY A 326 -3.92 5.80 -0.62
N THR A 327 -3.47 5.17 -1.70
CA THR A 327 -2.45 5.72 -2.60
C THR A 327 -2.79 5.42 -4.05
N ASN A 328 -2.71 6.44 -4.90
CA ASN A 328 -2.78 6.28 -6.35
C ASN A 328 -1.56 5.48 -6.86
N PRO A 329 -1.63 4.92 -8.08
CA PRO A 329 -0.51 4.21 -8.70
C PRO A 329 0.80 5.04 -8.79
N ASP A 330 0.71 6.37 -8.83
CA ASP A 330 1.85 7.30 -8.83
C ASP A 330 2.44 7.56 -7.42
N GLY A 331 1.91 6.90 -6.39
CA GLY A 331 2.32 7.03 -4.99
C GLY A 331 1.73 8.23 -4.25
N THR A 332 0.91 9.08 -4.91
CA THR A 332 0.22 10.18 -4.23
C THR A 332 -0.94 9.67 -3.37
N THR A 333 -1.30 10.39 -2.31
CA THR A 333 -2.36 9.95 -1.39
C THR A 333 -3.75 10.17 -1.98
N VAL A 334 -4.65 9.22 -1.75
CA VAL A 334 -6.09 9.33 -2.08
C VAL A 334 -6.80 10.00 -0.91
N ALA A 335 -7.41 11.17 -1.14
CA ALA A 335 -7.98 11.98 -0.06
C ALA A 335 -9.27 11.38 0.53
N THR A 336 -10.09 10.76 -0.32
CA THR A 336 -11.38 10.16 0.05
C THR A 336 -11.53 8.75 -0.52
N PRO A 337 -10.68 7.80 -0.07
CA PRO A 337 -10.60 6.46 -0.63
C PRO A 337 -11.98 5.84 -0.85
N ALA A 338 -12.80 5.75 0.21
CA ALA A 338 -14.09 5.07 0.21
C ALA A 338 -15.17 5.61 -0.76
N THR A 339 -14.86 6.65 -1.53
CA THR A 339 -15.75 7.25 -2.55
C THR A 339 -15.01 7.61 -3.84
N THR A 340 -13.73 7.27 -3.96
CA THR A 340 -12.88 7.65 -5.09
C THR A 340 -12.38 6.38 -5.77
N GLU A 341 -12.91 6.10 -6.96
CA GLU A 341 -12.33 5.07 -7.83
C GLU A 341 -10.89 5.41 -8.19
N THR A 342 -10.03 4.43 -8.02
CA THR A 342 -8.64 4.45 -8.44
C THR A 342 -8.40 3.33 -9.43
N SER A 343 -7.47 3.58 -10.34
CA SER A 343 -7.19 2.62 -11.41
C SER A 343 -6.35 1.45 -10.93
N ASP A 344 -6.66 0.25 -11.43
CA ASP A 344 -5.80 -0.92 -11.34
C ASP A 344 -4.46 -0.72 -12.08
N GLY A 345 -3.59 -1.72 -12.03
CA GLY A 345 -2.28 -1.63 -12.69
C GLY A 345 -2.33 -1.54 -14.21
N THR A 346 -3.46 -1.88 -14.83
CA THR A 346 -3.69 -1.73 -16.28
C THR A 346 -4.28 -0.37 -16.66
N GLY A 347 -4.61 0.46 -15.67
CA GLY A 347 -5.30 1.74 -15.86
C GLY A 347 -6.83 1.63 -15.93
N GLY A 348 -7.40 0.45 -15.65
CA GLY A 348 -8.84 0.20 -15.62
C GLY A 348 -9.46 0.50 -14.25
N THR A 349 -10.80 0.61 -14.19
CA THR A 349 -11.57 0.76 -12.95
C THR A 349 -12.78 -0.17 -13.01
N ASP A 350 -13.30 -0.62 -11.86
CA ASP A 350 -14.45 -1.53 -11.80
C ASP A 350 -15.78 -0.84 -11.37
N THR A 351 -15.74 0.45 -11.04
CA THR A 351 -16.87 1.31 -10.61
C THR A 351 -17.36 1.07 -9.16
N ASP A 352 -16.61 0.31 -8.37
CA ASP A 352 -16.83 0.13 -6.94
C ASP A 352 -15.67 0.73 -6.10
N PRO A 353 -15.86 1.89 -5.43
CA PRO A 353 -14.75 2.63 -4.84
C PRO A 353 -14.38 2.09 -3.47
N THR A 354 -14.91 0.93 -3.11
CA THR A 354 -14.80 0.33 -1.79
C THR A 354 -13.87 -0.88 -1.79
N ASN A 355 -13.27 -1.23 -2.92
CA ASN A 355 -12.46 -2.44 -3.05
C ASN A 355 -11.20 -2.25 -3.92
N ASP A 356 -10.79 -0.99 -4.12
CA ASP A 356 -9.72 -0.66 -5.06
C ASP A 356 -8.37 -1.29 -4.69
N PRO A 357 -7.66 -1.87 -5.65
CA PRO A 357 -6.36 -2.44 -5.42
C PRO A 357 -5.31 -1.37 -5.15
N THR A 358 -4.35 -1.69 -4.27
CA THR A 358 -3.16 -0.85 -4.11
C THR A 358 -2.11 -1.24 -5.14
N VAL A 359 -1.79 -0.31 -6.04
CA VAL A 359 -0.84 -0.50 -7.14
C VAL A 359 0.49 0.16 -6.82
N ALA A 360 1.60 -0.54 -7.11
CA ALA A 360 2.90 0.07 -7.26
C ALA A 360 3.34 -0.05 -8.73
N LEU A 361 3.49 1.09 -9.41
CA LEU A 361 4.04 1.13 -10.75
C LEU A 361 5.56 0.90 -10.72
N ILE A 362 6.04 0.08 -11.64
CA ILE A 362 7.44 -0.29 -11.78
C ILE A 362 7.80 0.00 -13.23
N ASN A 363 8.72 0.92 -13.48
CA ASN A 363 9.09 1.25 -14.85
C ASN A 363 9.98 0.14 -15.44
N PRO A 364 9.62 -0.51 -16.56
CA PRO A 364 10.53 -1.37 -17.28
C PRO A 364 11.62 -0.51 -17.94
N GLU A 365 12.83 -0.60 -17.43
CA GLU A 365 14.01 0.17 -17.86
C GLU A 365 15.02 -0.77 -18.51
N ALA A 366 15.14 -0.68 -19.83
CA ALA A 366 16.14 -1.41 -20.59
C ALA A 366 17.45 -0.61 -20.63
N GLY A 367 18.57 -1.28 -20.35
CA GLY A 367 19.90 -0.67 -20.34
C GLY A 367 20.94 -1.66 -20.86
N ILE A 368 21.89 -1.18 -21.65
CA ILE A 368 23.01 -1.98 -22.15
C ILE A 368 24.29 -1.15 -22.01
N SER A 369 25.40 -1.80 -21.67
CA SER A 369 26.74 -1.20 -21.71
C SER A 369 27.64 -2.10 -22.55
N LEU A 370 28.55 -1.48 -23.30
CA LEU A 370 29.46 -2.12 -24.23
C LEU A 370 30.89 -1.66 -23.95
N ILE A 371 31.74 -2.57 -23.51
CA ILE A 371 33.17 -2.32 -23.42
C ILE A 371 33.87 -3.03 -24.56
N LYS A 372 34.61 -2.29 -25.37
CA LYS A 372 35.47 -2.82 -26.44
C LYS A 372 36.92 -2.80 -26.00
N ARG A 373 37.62 -3.92 -26.17
CA ARG A 373 39.03 -4.04 -25.74
C ARG A 373 39.89 -4.70 -26.78
N LEU A 374 41.14 -4.24 -26.87
CA LEU A 374 42.17 -4.94 -27.62
C LEU A 374 42.52 -6.25 -26.90
N ALA A 375 42.05 -7.38 -27.44
CA ALA A 375 42.27 -8.70 -26.87
C ALA A 375 43.66 -9.28 -27.22
N GLY A 376 44.25 -8.82 -28.31
CA GLY A 376 45.61 -9.19 -28.69
C GLY A 376 46.01 -8.69 -30.07
N THR A 377 47.29 -8.81 -30.36
CA THR A 377 47.89 -8.50 -31.66
C THR A 377 48.61 -9.72 -32.21
N THR A 378 48.66 -9.83 -33.53
CA THR A 378 49.44 -10.86 -34.24
C THR A 378 50.36 -10.18 -35.23
N ASP A 379 51.65 -10.13 -34.86
CA ASP A 379 52.74 -9.76 -35.76
C ASP A 379 52.96 -10.89 -36.77
N THR A 380 52.51 -10.67 -38.00
CA THR A 380 52.48 -11.68 -39.06
C THR A 380 53.83 -11.82 -39.74
N ASN A 381 54.59 -10.72 -39.81
CA ASN A 381 55.89 -10.69 -40.47
C ASN A 381 57.07 -10.95 -39.51
N VAL A 382 56.78 -11.06 -38.20
CA VAL A 382 57.70 -11.41 -37.11
C VAL A 382 58.84 -10.41 -36.98
N ASN A 383 58.56 -9.13 -37.21
CA ASN A 383 59.56 -8.07 -37.11
C ASN A 383 59.59 -7.37 -35.74
N GLY A 384 58.67 -7.72 -34.85
CA GLY A 384 58.56 -7.18 -33.50
C GLY A 384 57.82 -5.85 -33.38
N PHE A 385 57.23 -5.35 -34.47
CA PHE A 385 56.48 -4.11 -34.54
C PHE A 385 55.06 -4.37 -35.00
N LEU A 386 54.19 -3.39 -34.78
CA LEU A 386 52.81 -3.40 -35.24
C LEU A 386 52.72 -2.55 -36.53
N ASP A 387 52.68 -3.20 -37.69
CA ASP A 387 52.68 -2.54 -39.00
C ASP A 387 51.70 -3.16 -40.02
N ALA A 388 51.73 -2.65 -41.26
CA ALA A 388 50.76 -3.01 -42.28
C ALA A 388 50.80 -4.51 -42.60
N GLY A 389 49.66 -5.17 -42.46
CA GLY A 389 49.50 -6.61 -42.60
C GLY A 389 49.39 -7.38 -41.28
N ASP A 390 49.71 -6.77 -40.14
CA ASP A 390 49.47 -7.36 -38.83
C ASP A 390 48.00 -7.33 -38.44
N ILE A 391 47.61 -8.17 -37.47
CA ILE A 391 46.21 -8.37 -37.10
C ILE A 391 45.97 -7.89 -35.67
N LEU A 392 44.97 -7.02 -35.51
CA LEU A 392 44.39 -6.64 -34.23
C LEU A 392 43.18 -7.52 -33.96
N THR A 393 43.10 -8.11 -32.77
CA THR A 393 41.94 -8.87 -32.32
C THR A 393 41.23 -8.10 -31.22
N TYR A 394 39.95 -7.83 -31.41
CA TYR A 394 39.08 -7.16 -30.45
C TYR A 394 38.15 -8.17 -29.77
N ALA A 395 37.87 -7.93 -28.49
CA ALA A 395 36.81 -8.59 -27.74
C ALA A 395 35.86 -7.53 -27.17
N PHE A 396 34.63 -7.95 -26.89
CA PHE A 396 33.59 -7.08 -26.37
C PHE A 396 33.00 -7.69 -25.11
N ASP A 397 32.80 -6.86 -24.09
CA ASP A 397 32.07 -7.20 -22.88
C ASP A 397 30.74 -6.43 -22.92
N VAL A 398 29.63 -7.14 -23.09
CA VAL A 398 28.29 -6.56 -23.23
C VAL A 398 27.49 -6.87 -21.97
N THR A 399 27.02 -5.84 -21.27
CA THR A 399 26.31 -5.98 -20.00
C THR A 399 24.88 -5.45 -20.11
N ASN A 400 23.90 -6.20 -19.61
CA ASN A 400 22.55 -5.67 -19.40
C ASN A 400 22.49 -4.92 -18.07
N THR A 401 22.43 -3.60 -18.13
CA THR A 401 22.39 -2.69 -16.98
C THR A 401 20.98 -2.29 -16.57
N GLY A 402 19.96 -2.69 -17.35
CA GLY A 402 18.56 -2.43 -17.06
C GLY A 402 17.95 -3.38 -16.04
N ASN A 403 16.64 -3.27 -15.83
CA ASN A 403 15.84 -4.14 -14.95
C ASN A 403 14.96 -5.15 -15.71
N VAL A 404 15.09 -5.21 -17.05
CA VAL A 404 14.40 -6.18 -17.92
C VAL A 404 15.40 -7.00 -18.75
N ARG A 405 14.99 -8.19 -19.17
CA ARG A 405 15.80 -9.06 -20.03
C ARG A 405 15.96 -8.45 -21.43
N LEU A 406 17.14 -8.59 -22.01
CA LEU A 406 17.41 -8.24 -23.41
C LEU A 406 17.49 -9.52 -24.27
N ASP A 407 16.85 -9.48 -25.44
CA ASP A 407 16.95 -10.50 -26.49
C ASP A 407 17.39 -9.86 -27.82
N GLY A 408 17.92 -10.69 -28.72
CA GLY A 408 18.42 -10.25 -30.01
C GLY A 408 19.66 -9.37 -29.90
N VAL A 409 20.44 -9.50 -28.82
CA VAL A 409 21.60 -8.65 -28.56
C VAL A 409 22.66 -8.86 -29.65
N ILE A 410 23.03 -7.77 -30.32
CA ILE A 410 24.05 -7.75 -31.39
C ILE A 410 25.07 -6.64 -31.14
N VAL A 411 26.27 -6.80 -31.69
CA VAL A 411 27.31 -5.76 -31.72
C VAL A 411 27.69 -5.51 -33.17
N ALA A 412 27.71 -4.25 -33.58
CA ALA A 412 28.14 -3.80 -34.90
C ALA A 412 29.36 -2.90 -34.77
N ASP A 413 30.26 -2.96 -35.74
CA ASP A 413 31.46 -2.12 -35.79
C ASP A 413 31.59 -1.59 -37.22
N ALA A 414 31.90 -0.29 -37.35
CA ALA A 414 31.91 0.40 -38.63
C ALA A 414 33.13 0.05 -39.51
N ILE A 415 34.22 -0.40 -38.89
CA ILE A 415 35.52 -0.65 -39.54
C ILE A 415 35.73 -2.15 -39.76
N VAL A 416 35.22 -2.99 -38.87
CA VAL A 416 35.40 -4.46 -38.92
C VAL A 416 34.09 -5.21 -38.73
N ALA A 417 33.95 -6.36 -39.40
CA ALA A 417 32.82 -7.25 -39.15
C ALA A 417 32.99 -7.96 -37.80
N VAL A 418 31.99 -7.82 -36.93
CA VAL A 418 31.91 -8.54 -35.67
C VAL A 418 31.38 -9.96 -35.90
N SER A 419 32.06 -10.95 -35.35
CA SER A 419 31.64 -12.35 -35.29
C SER A 419 31.04 -12.65 -33.93
N GLY A 420 29.81 -13.15 -33.90
CA GLY A 420 29.07 -13.45 -32.67
C GLY A 420 27.58 -13.14 -32.83
N GLY A 421 26.80 -13.55 -31.83
CA GLY A 421 25.38 -13.21 -31.70
C GLY A 421 24.43 -13.72 -32.81
N PRO A 422 23.13 -13.35 -32.75
CA PRO A 422 22.49 -12.65 -31.63
C PRO A 422 22.47 -13.52 -30.36
N THR A 423 22.43 -12.88 -29.18
CA THR A 423 22.34 -13.55 -27.88
C THR A 423 21.26 -12.92 -26.99
N THR A 424 21.01 -13.52 -25.83
CA THR A 424 20.14 -12.97 -24.79
C THR A 424 20.96 -12.63 -23.56
N LEU A 425 20.60 -11.55 -22.86
CA LEU A 425 21.18 -11.18 -21.57
C LEU A 425 20.09 -11.03 -20.51
N ASP A 426 20.19 -11.83 -19.45
CA ASP A 426 19.42 -11.59 -18.22
C ASP A 426 19.86 -10.27 -17.55
N VAL A 427 19.03 -9.76 -16.65
CA VAL A 427 19.33 -8.57 -15.85
C VAL A 427 20.65 -8.74 -15.10
N GLY A 428 21.58 -7.79 -15.29
CA GLY A 428 22.91 -7.81 -14.69
C GLY A 428 23.88 -8.83 -15.29
N GLU A 429 23.51 -9.55 -16.34
CA GLU A 429 24.41 -10.48 -17.04
C GLU A 429 25.41 -9.72 -17.92
N THR A 430 26.67 -10.16 -17.91
CA THR A 430 27.73 -9.71 -18.82
C THR A 430 28.19 -10.87 -19.71
N ASP A 431 28.14 -10.69 -21.03
CA ASP A 431 28.76 -11.58 -22.00
C ASP A 431 30.09 -11.00 -22.51
N SER A 432 31.18 -11.70 -22.20
CA SER A 432 32.55 -11.30 -22.52
C SER A 432 33.22 -12.19 -23.57
N SER A 433 32.45 -13.06 -24.25
CA SER A 433 33.01 -14.16 -25.05
C SER A 433 32.34 -14.41 -26.38
N THR A 434 31.08 -14.01 -26.56
CA THR A 434 30.34 -14.29 -27.80
C THR A 434 30.83 -13.43 -28.97
N PHE A 435 31.19 -12.18 -28.71
CA PHE A 435 31.52 -11.19 -29.74
C PHE A 435 33.03 -10.99 -29.87
N THR A 436 33.53 -11.13 -31.09
CA THR A 436 34.94 -10.90 -31.44
C THR A 436 35.07 -10.25 -32.80
N ALA A 437 36.15 -9.50 -33.04
CA ALA A 437 36.44 -8.93 -34.34
C ALA A 437 37.95 -8.96 -34.63
N SER A 438 38.33 -8.98 -35.90
CA SER A 438 39.75 -8.94 -36.30
C SER A 438 39.98 -7.98 -37.44
N TYR A 439 40.90 -7.03 -37.24
CA TYR A 439 41.25 -6.01 -38.23
C TYR A 439 42.69 -6.20 -38.71
N THR A 440 42.91 -6.17 -40.03
CA THR A 440 44.25 -6.19 -40.61
C THR A 440 44.71 -4.75 -40.84
N ILE A 441 45.84 -4.39 -40.24
CA ILE A 441 46.40 -3.05 -40.30
C ILE A 441 46.76 -2.68 -41.74
N THR A 442 46.41 -1.46 -42.14
CA THR A 442 46.70 -0.93 -43.48
C THR A 442 47.84 0.08 -43.47
N ASP A 443 48.41 0.36 -44.65
CA ASP A 443 49.42 1.42 -44.81
C ASP A 443 48.90 2.82 -44.39
N ALA A 444 47.59 3.04 -44.51
CA ALA A 444 46.96 4.30 -44.09
C ALA A 444 46.97 4.45 -42.57
N ASP A 445 46.76 3.35 -41.82
CA ASP A 445 46.81 3.33 -40.36
C ASP A 445 48.23 3.59 -39.87
N VAL A 446 49.22 2.94 -40.48
CA VAL A 446 50.65 3.20 -40.21
C VAL A 446 51.00 4.67 -40.46
N THR A 447 50.49 5.25 -41.56
CA THR A 447 50.73 6.67 -41.88
C THR A 447 50.07 7.61 -40.87
N ARG A 448 48.92 7.22 -40.32
CA ARG A 448 48.18 7.98 -39.29
C ARG A 448 48.76 7.81 -37.89
N THR A 449 49.63 6.82 -37.69
CA THR A 449 50.30 6.44 -36.43
C THR A 449 49.40 5.84 -35.34
N TYR A 450 48.11 5.65 -35.62
CA TYR A 450 47.16 5.04 -34.70
C TYR A 450 45.98 4.46 -35.47
N LEU A 451 45.20 3.59 -34.82
CA LEU A 451 43.86 3.20 -35.21
C LEU A 451 42.92 3.47 -34.03
N GLU A 452 41.83 4.17 -34.31
CA GLU A 452 40.71 4.35 -33.39
C GLU A 452 39.58 3.48 -33.89
N ASN A 453 38.86 2.84 -32.97
CA ASN A 453 37.75 2.00 -33.35
C ASN A 453 36.66 1.97 -32.27
N THR A 454 35.42 2.27 -32.64
CA THR A 454 34.22 2.16 -31.78
C THR A 454 33.29 1.07 -32.31
N ALA A 455 32.38 0.59 -31.46
CA ALA A 455 31.33 -0.35 -31.84
C ALA A 455 30.00 0.10 -31.21
N GLU A 456 28.89 -0.43 -31.71
CA GLU A 456 27.55 -0.16 -31.19
C GLU A 456 26.90 -1.49 -30.80
N ALA A 457 26.38 -1.58 -29.58
CA ALA A 457 25.55 -2.68 -29.14
C ALA A 457 24.08 -2.30 -29.29
N GLN A 458 23.23 -3.28 -29.57
CA GLN A 458 21.78 -3.13 -29.57
C GLN A 458 21.13 -4.35 -28.94
N GLY A 459 20.07 -4.14 -28.16
CA GLY A 459 19.23 -5.20 -27.61
C GLY A 459 17.77 -4.78 -27.48
N ASN A 460 16.87 -5.76 -27.54
CA ASN A 460 15.43 -5.52 -27.42
C ASN A 460 14.92 -6.03 -26.07
N ALA A 461 14.15 -5.20 -25.35
CA ALA A 461 13.53 -5.59 -24.10
C ALA A 461 12.45 -6.66 -24.33
N VAL A 462 12.51 -7.72 -23.53
CA VAL A 462 11.53 -8.80 -23.53
C VAL A 462 11.22 -9.24 -22.12
N THR A 463 10.03 -9.79 -21.94
CA THR A 463 9.65 -10.50 -20.72
C THR A 463 10.49 -11.77 -20.56
N SER A 464 10.44 -12.38 -19.38
CA SER A 464 11.03 -13.70 -19.12
C SER A 464 10.54 -14.83 -20.04
N THR A 465 9.37 -14.68 -20.69
CA THR A 465 8.87 -15.63 -21.70
C THR A 465 9.30 -15.29 -23.13
N GLY A 466 9.98 -14.17 -23.35
CA GLY A 466 10.43 -13.69 -24.66
C GLY A 466 9.43 -12.79 -25.38
N ASP A 467 8.31 -12.42 -24.75
CA ASP A 467 7.36 -11.49 -25.34
C ASP A 467 7.91 -10.05 -25.32
N PRO A 468 7.76 -9.24 -26.39
CA PRO A 468 8.23 -7.86 -26.41
C PRO A 468 7.63 -7.00 -25.30
N ILE A 469 8.48 -6.22 -24.62
CA ILE A 469 8.04 -5.14 -23.73
C ILE A 469 7.89 -3.87 -24.58
N LEU A 470 6.74 -3.20 -24.46
CA LEU A 470 6.37 -2.07 -25.29
C LEU A 470 6.43 -0.75 -24.50
N ASP A 471 6.73 0.34 -25.20
CA ASP A 471 6.65 1.70 -24.67
C ASP A 471 5.19 2.21 -24.63
N GLY A 472 5.00 3.46 -24.19
CA GLY A 472 3.68 4.10 -24.13
C GLY A 472 3.00 4.31 -25.49
N GLN A 473 3.72 4.09 -26.60
CA GLN A 473 3.24 4.19 -27.97
C GLN A 473 2.92 2.82 -28.56
N GLY A 474 3.27 1.73 -27.86
CA GLY A 474 3.09 0.36 -28.31
C GLY A 474 4.25 -0.18 -29.16
N ASP A 475 5.37 0.53 -29.22
CA ASP A 475 6.58 0.09 -29.92
C ASP A 475 7.50 -0.69 -28.97
N GLN A 476 8.23 -1.68 -29.47
CA GLN A 476 9.15 -2.46 -28.64
C GLN A 476 10.29 -1.59 -28.12
N ILE A 477 10.52 -1.64 -26.81
CA ILE A 477 11.65 -0.94 -26.18
C ILE A 477 12.96 -1.57 -26.70
N THR A 478 13.76 -0.74 -27.37
CA THR A 478 15.06 -1.10 -27.92
C THR A 478 16.10 -0.16 -27.33
N VAL A 479 17.23 -0.72 -26.94
CA VAL A 479 18.32 0.01 -26.29
C VAL A 479 19.60 -0.20 -27.09
N THR A 480 20.40 0.86 -27.18
CA THR A 480 21.69 0.89 -27.87
C THR A 480 22.75 1.49 -26.98
N ASP A 481 24.00 1.12 -27.20
CA ASP A 481 25.14 1.73 -26.53
C ASP A 481 26.36 1.82 -27.46
N THR A 482 27.14 2.90 -27.34
CA THR A 482 28.39 3.08 -28.08
C THR A 482 29.55 2.67 -27.19
N SER A 483 30.46 1.86 -27.73
CA SER A 483 31.47 1.22 -26.89
C SER A 483 32.41 2.21 -26.21
N ASP A 484 32.66 2.00 -24.93
CA ASP A 484 33.84 2.50 -24.25
C ASP A 484 35.06 1.63 -24.50
N THR A 485 36.25 2.19 -24.26
CA THR A 485 37.49 1.43 -24.36
C THR A 485 37.83 0.74 -23.05
N GLY A 486 37.98 -0.58 -23.11
CA GLY A 486 38.49 -1.40 -22.01
C GLY A 486 40.02 -1.44 -21.92
N THR A 487 40.73 -0.85 -22.89
CA THR A 487 42.19 -0.87 -22.96
C THR A 487 42.79 0.49 -23.29
N ASN A 488 43.87 0.85 -22.59
CA ASN A 488 44.72 1.98 -22.93
C ASN A 488 45.45 1.73 -24.27
N PRO A 489 46.03 2.77 -24.90
CA PRO A 489 46.79 2.62 -26.15
C PRO A 489 48.00 1.68 -26.08
N ASP A 490 48.54 1.42 -24.88
CA ASP A 490 49.61 0.44 -24.64
C ASP A 490 49.10 -1.01 -24.44
N GLY A 491 47.80 -1.23 -24.56
CA GLY A 491 47.12 -2.52 -24.37
C GLY A 491 46.85 -2.88 -22.91
N SER A 492 47.20 -2.04 -21.93
CA SER A 492 46.84 -2.27 -20.53
C SER A 492 45.35 -2.06 -20.29
N ALA A 493 44.75 -2.84 -19.39
CA ALA A 493 43.33 -2.73 -19.08
C ALA A 493 43.00 -1.44 -18.30
N ILE A 494 41.83 -0.87 -18.57
CA ILE A 494 41.26 0.25 -17.82
C ILE A 494 40.40 -0.31 -16.69
N THR A 495 40.51 0.26 -15.50
CA THR A 495 39.88 -0.30 -14.28
C THR A 495 38.38 -0.04 -14.18
N ASP A 496 37.91 1.05 -14.79
CA ASP A 496 36.50 1.44 -14.83
C ASP A 496 36.21 2.18 -16.15
N PRO A 497 36.08 1.43 -17.26
CA PRO A 497 35.94 2.00 -18.61
C PRO A 497 34.80 3.01 -18.74
N GLU A 498 33.69 2.77 -18.06
CA GLU A 498 32.45 3.57 -18.14
C GLU A 498 32.52 4.89 -17.34
N ALA A 499 33.59 5.10 -16.57
CA ALA A 499 33.74 6.27 -15.70
C ALA A 499 35.03 7.06 -15.97
N ILE A 500 35.91 6.55 -16.83
CA ILE A 500 37.23 7.12 -17.09
C ILE A 500 37.29 7.57 -18.53
N GLU A 501 37.25 8.89 -18.72
CA GLU A 501 37.55 9.53 -19.99
C GLU A 501 38.97 9.19 -20.46
N THR A 502 39.10 8.74 -21.70
CA THR A 502 40.35 8.37 -22.33
C THR A 502 40.56 9.14 -23.63
N PRO A 503 41.81 9.53 -23.94
CA PRO A 503 42.05 10.31 -25.13
C PRO A 503 41.82 9.51 -26.42
N ASP A 504 41.32 10.19 -27.44
CA ASP A 504 41.36 9.73 -28.82
C ASP A 504 42.83 9.58 -29.31
N GLY A 505 43.01 9.06 -30.52
CA GLY A 505 44.30 8.89 -31.17
C GLY A 505 45.01 10.20 -31.53
N THR A 506 44.35 11.34 -31.41
CA THR A 506 45.01 12.67 -31.47
C THR A 506 45.46 13.16 -30.09
N GLY A 507 45.06 12.48 -29.01
CA GLY A 507 45.35 12.81 -27.63
C GLY A 507 44.37 13.81 -27.02
N GLY A 508 43.22 14.05 -27.65
CA GLY A 508 42.13 14.89 -27.12
C GLY A 508 41.05 14.05 -26.43
N THR A 509 40.23 14.68 -25.60
CA THR A 509 39.06 14.10 -24.94
C THR A 509 37.82 14.90 -25.35
N ASP A 510 36.64 14.30 -25.34
CA ASP A 510 35.37 15.00 -25.60
C ASP A 510 34.56 15.30 -24.32
N ASP A 511 35.11 14.90 -23.18
CA ASP A 511 34.56 15.04 -21.83
C ASP A 511 33.27 14.19 -21.61
N ASP A 512 33.06 13.14 -22.42
CA ASP A 512 32.01 12.12 -22.27
C ASP A 512 32.59 10.69 -22.12
N PRO A 513 32.73 10.19 -20.88
CA PRO A 513 33.43 8.93 -20.61
C PRO A 513 32.64 7.67 -20.98
N ALA A 514 31.53 7.81 -21.69
CA ALA A 514 30.59 6.74 -22.04
C ALA A 514 30.56 6.44 -23.56
N ASN A 515 31.55 6.92 -24.33
CA ASN A 515 31.67 6.59 -25.75
C ASN A 515 33.11 6.48 -26.27
N ASP A 516 34.07 6.20 -25.38
CA ASP A 516 35.50 6.35 -25.67
C ASP A 516 36.02 5.36 -26.72
N PRO A 517 36.75 5.82 -27.76
CA PRO A 517 37.28 4.94 -28.79
C PRO A 517 38.41 4.03 -28.29
N THR A 518 38.41 2.77 -28.72
CA THR A 518 39.59 1.91 -28.52
C THR A 518 40.72 2.37 -29.44
N VAL A 519 41.74 3.01 -28.87
CA VAL A 519 42.93 3.47 -29.58
C VAL A 519 44.04 2.42 -29.52
N VAL A 520 44.67 2.16 -30.67
CA VAL A 520 45.88 1.35 -30.78
C VAL A 520 46.95 2.18 -31.50
N LEU A 521 48.11 2.36 -30.87
CA LEU A 521 49.23 3.05 -31.52
C LEU A 521 49.88 2.12 -32.54
N ILE A 522 50.09 2.61 -33.76
CA ILE A 522 50.59 1.83 -34.90
C ILE A 522 51.75 2.60 -35.51
N GLY A 523 52.81 1.90 -35.92
CA GLY A 523 53.94 2.55 -36.56
C GLY A 523 54.76 3.39 -35.57
N GLU A 524 55.90 2.84 -35.16
CA GLU A 524 56.80 3.54 -34.25
C GLU A 524 57.71 4.51 -35.05
N PRO A 525 57.70 5.81 -34.76
CA PRO A 525 58.71 6.73 -35.28
C PRO A 525 60.04 6.47 -34.58
N GLU A 526 61.06 6.10 -35.34
CA GLU A 526 62.41 5.89 -34.83
C GLU A 526 63.43 6.44 -35.83
N ILE A 527 64.47 7.08 -35.31
CA ILE A 527 65.59 7.58 -36.10
C ILE A 527 66.91 7.15 -35.51
N GLU A 528 67.85 6.87 -36.39
CA GLU A 528 69.25 6.69 -36.06
C GLU A 528 70.06 7.87 -36.63
N LEU A 529 70.86 8.51 -35.80
CA LEU A 529 71.80 9.56 -36.20
C LEU A 529 73.23 9.01 -36.18
N ASP A 530 73.89 9.05 -37.33
CA ASP A 530 75.30 8.71 -37.47
C ASP A 530 76.13 9.98 -37.74
N ILE A 531 77.12 10.21 -36.89
CA ILE A 531 78.01 11.39 -36.92
C ILE A 531 79.41 10.92 -37.29
N ARG A 532 79.92 11.40 -38.43
CA ARG A 532 81.25 11.04 -38.93
C ARG A 532 82.10 12.27 -39.22
N ILE A 533 83.42 12.09 -39.19
CA ILE A 533 84.36 13.04 -39.76
C ILE A 533 84.32 12.87 -41.28
N GLY A 534 83.80 13.87 -41.99
CA GLY A 534 83.73 13.86 -43.45
C GLY A 534 84.99 14.38 -44.12
N ASP A 535 85.71 15.29 -43.46
CA ASP A 535 86.95 15.90 -43.95
C ASP A 535 87.77 16.47 -42.78
N ILE A 536 89.09 16.55 -42.94
CA ILE A 536 89.98 17.30 -42.04
C ILE A 536 90.83 18.22 -42.90
N ARG A 537 90.72 19.52 -42.65
CA ARG A 537 91.36 20.56 -43.45
C ARG A 537 92.55 21.14 -42.71
N ASP A 538 93.73 20.80 -43.22
CA ASP A 538 94.98 21.49 -42.92
C ASP A 538 94.86 22.94 -43.43
N THR A 539 94.59 23.85 -42.51
CA THR A 539 94.25 25.24 -42.81
C THR A 539 95.51 26.09 -42.92
N ASN A 540 96.60 25.68 -42.28
CA ASN A 540 97.88 26.40 -42.29
C ASN A 540 98.87 25.86 -43.36
N GLY A 541 98.56 24.72 -43.98
CA GLY A 541 99.29 24.11 -45.09
C GLY A 541 100.60 23.43 -44.69
N ASN A 542 100.75 23.07 -43.41
CA ASN A 542 101.99 22.50 -42.88
C ASN A 542 102.11 20.97 -43.06
N GLY A 543 101.05 20.30 -43.52
CA GLY A 543 100.99 18.86 -43.78
C GLY A 543 100.80 17.97 -42.55
N ILE A 544 100.52 18.53 -41.37
CA ILE A 544 100.21 17.80 -40.14
C ILE A 544 98.89 18.33 -39.56
N ILE A 545 98.08 17.46 -38.94
CA ILE A 545 96.83 17.88 -38.29
C ILE A 545 97.16 18.44 -36.91
N ASP A 546 97.03 19.76 -36.74
CA ASP A 546 97.37 20.46 -35.49
C ASP A 546 96.38 21.59 -35.12
N ALA A 547 96.70 22.29 -34.02
CA ALA A 547 95.85 23.35 -33.51
C ALA A 547 95.67 24.48 -34.54
N GLY A 548 94.43 24.78 -34.89
CA GLY A 548 94.05 25.71 -35.95
C GLY A 548 93.49 25.04 -37.21
N ASP A 549 93.65 23.73 -37.35
CA ASP A 549 93.00 22.95 -38.42
C ASP A 549 91.53 22.68 -38.13
N VAL A 550 90.80 22.28 -39.16
CA VAL A 550 89.34 22.18 -39.10
C VAL A 550 88.88 20.76 -39.38
N ILE A 551 88.15 20.17 -38.42
CA ILE A 551 87.40 18.93 -38.61
C ILE A 551 86.02 19.29 -39.16
N VAL A 552 85.63 18.71 -40.29
CA VAL A 552 84.30 18.86 -40.87
C VAL A 552 83.49 17.61 -40.57
N TYR A 553 82.38 17.76 -39.86
CA TYR A 553 81.47 16.66 -39.54
C TYR A 553 80.37 16.50 -40.60
N THR A 554 80.01 15.25 -40.87
CA THR A 554 78.83 14.87 -41.67
C THR A 554 77.83 14.14 -40.78
N PHE A 555 76.56 14.49 -40.95
CA PHE A 555 75.45 13.94 -40.19
C PHE A 555 74.53 13.20 -41.14
N THR A 556 74.40 11.89 -40.97
CA THR A 556 73.45 11.06 -41.72
C THR A 556 72.37 10.59 -40.78
N VAL A 557 71.11 10.79 -41.17
CA VAL A 557 69.96 10.31 -40.42
C VAL A 557 69.28 9.22 -41.22
N THR A 558 69.01 8.10 -40.55
CA THR A 558 68.22 6.99 -41.08
C THR A 558 66.90 6.95 -40.34
N ASN A 559 65.78 6.87 -41.06
CA ASN A 559 64.50 6.51 -40.46
C ASN A 559 64.48 5.00 -40.24
N THR A 560 64.77 4.56 -39.02
CA THR A 560 64.73 3.15 -38.62
C THR A 560 63.32 2.71 -38.20
N GLY A 561 62.44 3.68 -37.98
CA GLY A 561 61.04 3.47 -37.64
C GLY A 561 60.21 2.97 -38.80
N ARG A 562 58.89 2.94 -38.57
CA ARG A 562 57.89 2.41 -39.52
C ARG A 562 56.97 3.47 -40.08
N VAL A 563 57.21 4.74 -39.76
CA VAL A 563 56.41 5.86 -40.26
C VAL A 563 57.29 6.85 -41.02
N PRO A 564 56.85 7.38 -42.16
CA PRO A 564 57.59 8.45 -42.84
C PRO A 564 57.74 9.65 -41.90
N LEU A 565 58.96 10.17 -41.81
CA LEU A 565 59.27 11.30 -40.95
C LEU A 565 59.36 12.57 -41.79
N THR A 566 58.90 13.69 -41.22
CA THR A 566 59.02 15.02 -41.85
C THR A 566 59.58 16.00 -40.83
N GLY A 567 60.25 17.06 -41.31
CA GLY A 567 60.82 18.07 -40.43
C GLY A 567 62.02 17.59 -39.59
N VAL A 568 62.64 16.47 -39.97
CA VAL A 568 63.77 15.88 -39.24
C VAL A 568 64.94 16.86 -39.27
N THR A 569 65.42 17.26 -38.10
CA THR A 569 66.54 18.17 -37.91
C THR A 569 67.34 17.76 -36.67
N ILE A 570 68.49 18.38 -36.45
CA ILE A 570 69.32 18.18 -35.26
C ILE A 570 69.17 19.39 -34.35
N ASP A 571 68.87 19.16 -33.07
CA ASP A 571 69.07 20.14 -32.01
C ASP A 571 70.55 20.15 -31.61
N PRO A 572 71.31 21.23 -31.87
CA PRO A 572 72.73 21.30 -31.56
C PRO A 572 73.02 21.15 -30.06
N ALA A 573 72.07 21.51 -29.18
CA ALA A 573 72.24 21.36 -27.74
C ALA A 573 72.27 19.89 -27.29
N SER A 574 71.74 18.98 -28.10
CA SER A 574 71.75 17.54 -27.85
C SER A 574 73.08 16.87 -28.23
N LEU A 575 74.00 17.60 -28.88
CA LEU A 575 75.32 17.08 -29.23
C LEU A 575 76.32 17.34 -28.10
N SER A 576 77.18 16.37 -27.83
CA SER A 576 78.36 16.56 -26.97
C SER A 576 79.49 17.34 -27.65
N LEU A 577 79.29 17.80 -28.89
CA LEU A 577 80.25 18.55 -29.70
C LEU A 577 79.87 20.04 -29.68
N PRO A 578 80.82 20.99 -29.47
CA PRO A 578 80.53 22.42 -29.41
C PRO A 578 80.39 23.03 -30.81
N LEU A 579 79.40 22.57 -31.57
CA LEU A 579 79.12 23.02 -32.93
C LEU A 579 77.96 24.02 -32.93
N ASN A 580 78.12 25.13 -33.67
CA ASN A 580 77.04 26.08 -33.93
C ASN A 580 76.21 25.63 -35.14
N LEU A 581 75.61 24.45 -35.03
CA LEU A 581 74.98 23.75 -36.14
C LEU A 581 73.63 24.38 -36.52
N VAL A 582 73.40 24.59 -37.81
CA VAL A 582 72.09 24.94 -38.37
C VAL A 582 71.84 24.04 -39.58
N CYS A 583 70.89 23.11 -39.46
CA CYS A 583 70.56 22.14 -40.51
C CYS A 583 69.23 22.49 -41.20
N GLN A 584 69.14 22.19 -42.49
CA GLN A 584 67.85 22.20 -43.19
C GLN A 584 67.04 20.96 -42.79
N PRO A 585 65.74 21.09 -42.48
CA PRO A 585 64.89 19.94 -42.19
C PRO A 585 64.76 19.04 -43.42
N ILE A 586 64.73 17.74 -43.21
CA ILE A 586 64.52 16.73 -44.25
C ILE A 586 63.23 15.93 -43.98
N SER A 587 62.78 15.20 -45.00
CA SER A 587 61.76 14.15 -44.84
C SER A 587 62.39 12.83 -45.20
N LEU A 588 62.10 11.78 -44.44
CA LEU A 588 62.67 10.44 -44.60
C LEU A 588 61.53 9.43 -44.78
N ALA A 589 61.48 8.76 -45.93
CA ALA A 589 60.69 7.54 -46.08
C ALA A 589 61.21 6.43 -45.14
N ILE A 590 60.41 5.38 -44.95
CA ILE A 590 60.77 4.24 -44.11
C ILE A 590 62.06 3.59 -44.62
N GLY A 591 63.04 3.41 -43.74
CA GLY A 591 64.37 2.85 -44.08
C GLY A 591 65.25 3.78 -44.91
N GLU A 592 64.82 5.01 -45.20
CA GLU A 592 65.61 5.97 -45.96
C GLU A 592 66.71 6.58 -45.10
N THR A 593 67.91 6.68 -45.66
CA THR A 593 69.03 7.42 -45.07
C THR A 593 69.32 8.65 -45.92
N GLN A 594 69.39 9.83 -45.30
CA GLN A 594 69.83 11.05 -45.95
C GLN A 594 70.89 11.79 -45.12
N THR A 595 71.81 12.48 -45.79
CA THR A 595 72.77 13.39 -45.16
C THR A 595 72.13 14.75 -44.95
N LEU A 596 72.12 15.24 -43.71
CA LEU A 596 71.65 16.59 -43.41
C LEU A 596 72.59 17.65 -44.00
N VAL A 597 72.01 18.66 -44.64
CA VAL A 597 72.74 19.84 -45.12
C VAL A 597 72.79 20.85 -43.98
N CYS A 598 73.94 20.95 -43.33
CA CYS A 598 74.14 21.84 -42.18
C CYS A 598 75.25 22.87 -42.43
N THR A 599 75.06 24.08 -41.89
CA THR A 599 76.13 25.07 -41.72
C THR A 599 76.65 25.04 -40.29
N GLY A 600 77.91 25.44 -40.07
CA GLY A 600 78.53 25.40 -38.74
C GLY A 600 78.92 23.99 -38.28
N ASN A 601 79.00 23.03 -39.20
CA ASN A 601 79.42 21.64 -38.99
C ASN A 601 80.93 21.45 -38.85
N THR A 602 81.67 22.51 -38.52
CA THR A 602 83.12 22.52 -38.46
C THR A 602 83.60 22.81 -37.05
N TYR A 603 84.55 22.02 -36.57
CA TYR A 603 85.23 22.25 -35.30
C TYR A 603 86.70 22.63 -35.57
N VAL A 604 87.15 23.73 -34.97
CA VAL A 604 88.56 24.14 -35.03
C VAL A 604 89.30 23.42 -33.92
N ILE A 605 90.32 22.64 -34.28
CA ILE A 605 91.18 21.93 -33.34
C ILE A 605 91.87 22.97 -32.46
N THR A 606 91.63 22.91 -31.15
CA THR A 606 92.25 23.81 -30.20
C THR A 606 93.64 23.32 -29.80
N ALA A 607 94.41 24.18 -29.12
CA ALA A 607 95.68 23.77 -28.54
C ALA A 607 95.53 22.70 -27.44
N GLU A 608 94.34 22.57 -26.85
CA GLU A 608 94.03 21.54 -25.86
C GLU A 608 93.67 20.20 -26.51
N ASP A 609 93.01 20.21 -27.67
CA ASP A 609 92.72 18.98 -28.43
C ASP A 609 93.97 18.33 -29.05
N ALA A 610 94.97 19.15 -29.39
CA ALA A 610 96.23 18.71 -29.98
C ALA A 610 97.28 18.24 -28.95
N ALA A 611 97.03 18.48 -27.66
CA ALA A 611 97.90 18.11 -26.53
C ALA A 611 97.52 16.74 -25.96
#